data_AF-A0A1G0K6B8-F1
#
_entry.id   AF-A0A1G0K6B8-F1
#
_cell.length_a   1.000
_cell.length_b   1.000
_cell.length_c   1.000
_cell.angle_alpha   90.00
_cell.angle_beta   90.00
_cell.angle_gamma   90.00
#
_symmetry.space_group_name_H-M   'P 1'
#
loop_
_entity.id
_entity.type
_entity.pdbx_description
1 polymer ?
#
loop_
_entity_poly.entity_id
_entity_poly.type
_entity_poly.pdbx_seq_one_letter_code
_entity_poly.pdbx_strand_id
1 'polypeptide(L)'
;MIIGTIGVGLRLQFLSRSGLPGEQVFNGGLYILIYQVARVSLPVHPPTDPDLLNRADFAYRHSGDIGLFVDDSAPVAARHFAEIYNANGTSRCVVLEAQDFATMLPPVFVILAASDLMGWPRAEHLASDRELWDLTIRAVKEVQGLSIHGEAGRKAQKTTTADSFLEMFKAMEAVAYPLDLPAFNRFHHGGKVYQQDLQLLRDCVVMGEGEGQTMTALKDLIARVEAHHM
;
A
#
# COMPACT_ATOMS: atom_id res chain seq x y z
N MET A 1 11.74 12.01 9.81
CA MET A 1 11.04 11.14 8.84
C MET A 1 10.46 9.95 9.57
N ILE A 2 9.19 9.64 9.32
CA ILE A 2 8.52 8.41 9.76
C ILE A 2 8.42 7.52 8.52
N ILE A 3 9.14 6.39 8.49
CA ILE A 3 9.27 5.55 7.29
C ILE A 3 8.84 4.12 7.57
N GLY A 4 8.22 3.47 6.57
CA GLY A 4 7.86 2.04 6.65
C GLY A 4 6.74 1.75 7.65
N THR A 5 5.99 2.78 8.05
CA THR A 5 4.81 2.65 8.90
C THR A 5 3.60 3.13 8.10
N ILE A 6 2.65 2.23 7.86
CA ILE A 6 1.38 2.58 7.22
C ILE A 6 0.30 2.53 8.29
N GLY A 7 -0.47 3.62 8.39
CA GLY A 7 -1.43 3.81 9.46
C GLY A 7 -2.07 5.19 9.40
N VAL A 8 -3.24 5.30 10.02
CA VAL A 8 -4.03 6.54 10.05
C VAL A 8 -3.52 7.45 11.17
N GLY A 9 -3.22 8.71 10.87
CA GLY A 9 -2.83 9.71 11.88
C GLY A 9 -1.44 9.56 12.50
N LEU A 10 -0.57 8.70 11.95
CA LEU A 10 0.75 8.37 12.52
C LEU A 10 1.63 9.58 12.82
N ARG A 11 1.69 10.56 11.91
CA ARG A 11 2.49 11.78 12.11
C ARG A 11 2.04 12.59 13.33
N LEU A 12 0.73 12.78 13.50
CA LEU A 12 0.19 13.50 14.65
C LEU A 12 0.49 12.75 15.96
N GLN A 13 0.33 11.43 15.95
CA GLN A 13 0.65 10.60 17.11
C GLN A 13 2.15 10.68 17.45
N PHE A 14 3.02 10.63 16.45
CA PHE A 14 4.46 10.73 16.65
C PHE A 14 4.88 12.10 17.18
N LEU A 15 4.33 13.18 16.63
CA LEU A 15 4.63 14.55 17.08
C LEU A 15 4.20 14.79 18.53
N SER A 16 3.03 14.29 18.92
CA SER A 16 2.55 14.45 20.31
C SER A 16 3.42 13.72 21.35
N ARG A 17 4.24 12.76 20.94
CA ARG A 17 5.09 11.95 21.83
C ARG A 17 6.58 12.28 21.74
N SER A 18 7.06 12.70 20.58
CA SER A 18 8.49 12.88 20.32
C SER A 18 9.04 14.22 20.79
N GLY A 19 8.19 15.25 20.89
CA GLY A 19 8.63 16.63 21.14
C GLY A 19 9.43 17.23 19.99
N LEU A 20 9.50 16.56 18.84
CA LEU A 20 10.18 17.06 17.65
C LEU A 20 9.35 18.15 16.97
N PRO A 21 9.98 19.17 16.35
CA PRO A 21 9.28 20.17 15.57
C PRO A 21 8.55 19.55 14.37
N GLY A 22 7.32 19.99 14.12
CA GLY A 22 6.50 19.50 13.01
C GLY A 22 7.18 19.66 11.65
N GLU A 23 7.96 20.72 11.50
CA GLU A 23 8.71 21.11 10.30
C GLU A 23 9.89 20.19 10.00
N GLN A 24 10.21 19.24 10.89
CA GLN A 24 11.26 18.22 10.71
C GLN A 24 10.69 16.81 10.50
N VAL A 25 9.38 16.65 10.63
CA VAL A 25 8.72 15.35 10.57
C VAL A 25 7.74 15.32 9.41
N PHE A 26 7.95 14.36 8.52
CA PHE A 26 7.11 14.02 7.38
C PHE A 26 6.96 12.50 7.30
N ASN A 27 5.91 12.01 6.62
CA ASN A 27 5.74 10.58 6.39
C ASN A 27 6.50 10.13 5.14
N GLY A 28 6.90 8.87 5.13
CA GLY A 28 7.54 8.21 4.01
C GLY A 28 7.08 6.77 3.88
N GLY A 29 6.92 6.32 2.64
CA GLY A 29 6.65 4.94 2.28
C GLY A 29 7.82 4.32 1.53
N LEU A 30 7.93 3.01 1.65
CA LEU A 30 8.86 2.22 0.84
C LEU A 30 8.17 1.87 -0.46
N TYR A 31 8.88 2.05 -1.57
CA TYR A 31 8.52 1.43 -2.85
C TYR A 31 9.53 0.37 -3.27
N ILE A 32 10.17 -0.23 -2.27
CA ILE A 32 11.11 -1.34 -2.37
C ILE A 32 10.40 -2.61 -1.95
N LEU A 33 10.32 -3.57 -2.87
CA LEU A 33 9.82 -4.92 -2.63
C LEU A 33 11.01 -5.77 -2.23
N ILE A 34 11.13 -6.12 -0.95
CA ILE A 34 12.28 -6.88 -0.41
C ILE A 34 11.81 -8.09 0.38
N TYR A 35 12.46 -9.23 0.16
CA TYR A 35 12.21 -10.46 0.91
C TYR A 35 13.51 -11.22 1.20
N GLN A 36 13.45 -12.05 2.23
CA GLN A 36 14.53 -12.98 2.59
C GLN A 36 14.39 -14.23 1.73
N VAL A 37 15.41 -14.53 0.91
CA VAL A 37 15.36 -15.65 -0.05
C VAL A 37 15.15 -16.98 0.69
N ALA A 38 15.78 -17.14 1.86
CA ALA A 38 15.64 -18.34 2.69
C ALA A 38 14.24 -18.57 3.28
N ARG A 39 13.34 -17.58 3.24
CA ARG A 39 12.00 -17.67 3.87
C ARG A 39 10.87 -17.98 2.90
N VAL A 40 11.07 -17.79 1.60
CA VAL A 40 10.03 -18.00 0.60
C VAL A 40 10.64 -18.27 -0.77
N SER A 41 10.06 -19.23 -1.50
CA SER A 41 10.34 -19.42 -2.91
C SER A 41 9.27 -18.71 -3.74
N LEU A 42 9.66 -17.61 -4.38
CA LEU A 42 8.81 -16.90 -5.34
C LEU A 42 9.06 -17.41 -6.77
N PRO A 43 8.08 -17.32 -7.68
CA PRO A 43 8.32 -17.55 -9.10
C PRO A 43 9.49 -16.70 -9.62
N VAL A 44 10.41 -17.33 -10.34
CA VAL A 44 11.58 -16.66 -10.92
C VAL A 44 11.29 -16.34 -12.38
N HIS A 45 11.31 -15.05 -12.71
CA HIS A 45 11.09 -14.56 -14.07
C HIS A 45 12.37 -13.95 -14.65
N PRO A 46 12.63 -14.09 -15.98
CA PRO A 46 13.73 -13.40 -16.64
C PRO A 46 13.63 -11.88 -16.43
N PRO A 47 14.75 -11.15 -16.27
CA PRO A 47 16.14 -11.61 -16.42
C PRO A 47 16.79 -12.12 -15.12
N THR A 48 16.01 -12.47 -14.09
CA THR A 48 16.55 -12.93 -12.80
C THR A 48 17.36 -14.21 -12.98
N ASP A 49 18.62 -14.19 -12.55
CA ASP A 49 19.49 -15.36 -12.52
C ASP A 49 19.15 -16.19 -11.26
N PRO A 50 18.66 -17.43 -11.41
CA PRO A 50 18.27 -18.27 -10.29
C PRO A 50 19.46 -18.68 -9.41
N ASP A 51 20.65 -18.85 -9.97
CA ASP A 51 21.83 -19.26 -9.20
C ASP A 51 22.36 -18.11 -8.34
N LEU A 52 22.31 -16.88 -8.85
CA LEU A 52 22.62 -15.69 -8.05
C LEU A 52 21.55 -15.46 -6.97
N LEU A 53 20.27 -15.62 -7.31
CA LEU A 53 19.18 -15.49 -6.34
C LEU A 53 19.34 -16.49 -5.18
N ASN A 54 19.62 -17.75 -5.47
CA ASN A 54 19.80 -18.80 -4.48
C ASN A 54 20.99 -18.59 -3.53
N ARG A 55 21.93 -17.71 -3.90
CA ARG A 55 23.11 -17.36 -3.09
C ARG A 55 22.93 -16.07 -2.29
N ALA A 56 21.84 -15.34 -2.49
CA ALA A 56 21.58 -14.09 -1.81
C ALA A 56 20.83 -14.30 -0.49
N ASP A 57 21.15 -13.50 0.53
CA ASP A 57 20.36 -13.47 1.77
C ASP A 57 19.00 -12.79 1.54
N PHE A 58 19.01 -11.74 0.71
CA PHE A 58 17.85 -10.92 0.37
C PHE A 58 17.78 -10.71 -1.14
N ALA A 59 16.55 -10.71 -1.66
CA ALA A 59 16.25 -10.21 -2.99
C ALA A 59 15.36 -8.99 -2.86
N TYR A 60 15.64 -7.97 -3.66
CA TYR A 60 14.85 -6.75 -3.67
C TYR A 60 14.71 -6.15 -5.05
N ARG A 61 13.67 -5.33 -5.21
CA ARG A 61 13.46 -4.52 -6.40
C ARG A 61 12.74 -3.22 -6.04
N HIS A 62 13.19 -2.12 -6.65
CA HIS A 62 12.42 -0.87 -6.69
C HIS A 62 11.25 -1.04 -7.65
N SER A 63 10.10 -0.47 -7.31
CA SER A 63 8.97 -0.43 -8.24
C SER A 63 9.25 0.65 -9.29
N GLY A 64 9.68 0.24 -10.48
CA GLY A 64 10.28 1.15 -11.45
C GLY A 64 11.65 1.66 -10.97
N ASP A 65 11.85 2.98 -11.01
CA ASP A 65 13.06 3.66 -10.53
C ASP A 65 12.89 4.31 -9.14
N ILE A 66 11.74 4.11 -8.50
CA ILE A 66 11.39 4.73 -7.22
C ILE A 66 11.67 3.74 -6.07
N GLY A 67 12.56 4.13 -5.16
CA GLY A 67 12.81 3.38 -3.92
C GLY A 67 11.96 3.92 -2.76
N LEU A 68 11.72 5.23 -2.72
CA LEU A 68 11.00 5.90 -1.64
C LEU A 68 10.01 6.93 -2.19
N PHE A 69 8.96 7.17 -1.43
CA PHE A 69 8.12 8.35 -1.59
C PHE A 69 7.87 8.97 -0.23
N VAL A 70 7.87 10.30 -0.17
CA VAL A 70 7.67 11.07 1.06
C VAL A 70 6.61 12.13 0.83
N ASP A 71 5.90 12.52 1.88
CA ASP A 71 4.99 13.66 1.80
C ASP A 71 5.71 15.01 2.02
N ASP A 72 5.06 16.08 1.60
CA ASP A 72 5.50 17.46 1.78
C ASP A 72 4.96 18.13 3.05
N SER A 73 4.46 17.36 4.05
CA SER A 73 3.96 17.93 5.30
C SER A 73 5.02 18.68 6.12
N ALA A 74 6.30 18.46 5.79
CA ALA A 74 7.44 19.27 6.17
C ALA A 74 8.31 19.55 4.92
N PRO A 75 7.94 20.53 4.07
CA PRO A 75 8.38 20.58 2.67
C PRO A 75 9.87 20.85 2.50
N VAL A 76 10.49 21.61 3.41
CA VAL A 76 11.95 21.84 3.39
C VAL A 76 12.70 20.56 3.74
N ALA A 77 12.28 19.87 4.80
CA ALA A 77 12.92 18.63 5.24
C ALA A 77 12.72 17.49 4.22
N ALA A 78 11.53 17.36 3.65
CA ALA A 78 11.20 16.36 2.64
C ALA A 78 12.02 16.55 1.35
N ARG A 79 12.12 17.79 0.84
CA ARG A 79 12.94 18.10 -0.35
C ARG A 79 14.42 17.83 -0.11
N HIS A 80 14.96 18.29 1.03
CA HIS A 80 16.36 18.05 1.35
C HIS A 80 16.67 16.55 1.48
N PHE A 81 15.78 15.78 2.10
CA PHE A 81 15.91 14.32 2.14
C PHE A 81 15.91 13.71 0.74
N ALA A 82 14.95 14.11 -0.11
CA ALA A 82 14.85 13.60 -1.48
C ALA A 82 16.11 13.94 -2.31
N GLU A 83 16.67 15.15 -2.17
CA GLU A 83 17.92 15.56 -2.82
C GLU A 83 19.10 14.65 -2.42
N ILE A 84 19.28 14.42 -1.11
CA ILE A 84 20.35 13.53 -0.61
C ILE A 84 20.15 12.11 -1.12
N TYR A 85 18.92 11.58 -1.05
CA TYR A 85 18.62 10.23 -1.52
C TYR A 85 18.90 10.08 -3.03
N ASN A 86 18.47 11.06 -3.82
CA ASN A 86 18.59 11.05 -5.28
C ASN A 86 20.03 11.23 -5.77
N ALA A 87 20.93 11.77 -4.95
CA ALA A 87 22.32 12.00 -5.32
C ALA A 87 23.09 10.71 -5.64
N ASN A 88 22.63 9.54 -5.16
CA ASN A 88 23.29 8.25 -5.43
C ASN A 88 23.01 7.68 -6.84
N GLY A 89 22.00 8.20 -7.56
CA GLY A 89 21.63 7.76 -8.91
C GLY A 89 21.13 6.31 -9.06
N THR A 90 21.01 5.54 -7.97
CA THR A 90 20.61 4.12 -7.97
C THR A 90 19.09 3.96 -7.88
N SER A 91 18.42 4.86 -7.16
CA SER A 91 16.96 4.92 -7.07
C SER A 91 16.50 6.32 -6.70
N ARG A 92 15.21 6.58 -6.88
CA ARG A 92 14.61 7.87 -6.61
C ARG A 92 13.76 7.87 -5.35
N CYS A 93 13.82 8.98 -4.64
CA CYS A 93 12.84 9.43 -3.68
C CYS A 93 11.99 10.50 -4.36
N VAL A 94 10.68 10.30 -4.39
CA VAL A 94 9.72 11.29 -4.89
C VAL A 94 9.05 12.01 -3.72
N VAL A 95 8.82 13.31 -3.87
CA VAL A 95 8.04 14.10 -2.91
C VAL A 95 6.62 14.22 -3.47
N LEU A 96 5.64 13.78 -2.71
CA LEU A 96 4.21 13.86 -3.02
C LEU A 96 3.58 14.96 -2.17
N GLU A 97 2.46 15.51 -2.66
CA GLU A 97 1.60 16.30 -1.80
C GLU A 97 1.08 15.42 -0.65
N ALA A 98 1.01 15.94 0.58
CA ALA A 98 0.60 15.16 1.73
C ALA A 98 -0.82 14.59 1.61
N GLN A 99 -1.69 15.25 0.85
CA GLN A 99 -3.03 14.73 0.55
C GLN A 99 -2.97 13.54 -0.40
N ASP A 100 -2.12 13.60 -1.44
CA ASP A 100 -1.91 12.48 -2.36
C ASP A 100 -1.29 11.28 -1.64
N PHE A 101 -0.29 11.51 -0.77
CA PHE A 101 0.29 10.47 0.06
C PHE A 101 -0.76 9.79 0.94
N ALA A 102 -1.60 10.58 1.62
CA ALA A 102 -2.62 10.07 2.52
C ALA A 102 -3.68 9.24 1.79
N THR A 103 -4.03 9.59 0.55
CA THR A 103 -5.09 8.93 -0.23
C THR A 103 -4.62 7.69 -0.99
N MET A 104 -3.33 7.57 -1.27
CA MET A 104 -2.78 6.52 -2.13
C MET A 104 -2.82 5.13 -1.50
N LEU A 105 -2.42 4.99 -0.22
CA LEU A 105 -2.11 3.68 0.35
C LEU A 105 -3.29 2.91 0.92
N PRO A 106 -4.19 3.49 1.75
CA PRO A 106 -5.25 2.72 2.40
C PRO A 106 -6.16 1.93 1.43
N PRO A 107 -6.55 2.47 0.25
CA PRO A 107 -7.30 1.70 -0.75
C PRO A 107 -6.58 0.44 -1.27
N VAL A 108 -5.24 0.41 -1.26
CA VAL A 108 -4.46 -0.76 -1.71
C VAL A 108 -4.71 -1.96 -0.80
N PHE A 109 -4.83 -1.75 0.51
CA PHE A 109 -5.07 -2.82 1.49
C PHE A 109 -6.44 -3.47 1.32
N VAL A 110 -7.42 -2.75 0.78
CA VAL A 110 -8.73 -3.31 0.42
C VAL A 110 -8.60 -4.34 -0.70
N ILE A 111 -7.75 -4.08 -1.72
CA ILE A 111 -7.50 -5.08 -2.77
C ILE A 111 -6.61 -6.21 -2.28
N LEU A 112 -5.67 -5.97 -1.37
CA LEU A 112 -4.88 -7.06 -0.79
C LEU A 112 -5.79 -8.06 -0.05
N ALA A 113 -6.78 -7.56 0.69
CA ALA A 113 -7.84 -8.37 1.31
C ALA A 113 -8.67 -9.16 0.29
N ALA A 114 -9.09 -8.51 -0.81
CA ALA A 114 -9.81 -9.21 -1.88
C ALA A 114 -8.94 -10.25 -2.61
N SER A 115 -7.67 -9.93 -2.84
CA SER A 115 -6.70 -10.82 -3.49
C SER A 115 -6.52 -12.09 -2.67
N ASP A 116 -6.46 -11.96 -1.35
CA ASP A 116 -6.34 -13.07 -0.42
C ASP A 116 -7.53 -14.04 -0.53
N LEU A 117 -8.76 -13.53 -0.54
CA LEU A 117 -9.98 -14.32 -0.77
C LEU A 117 -9.98 -15.08 -2.10
N MET A 118 -9.26 -14.56 -3.11
CA MET A 118 -9.13 -15.17 -4.43
C MET A 118 -7.88 -16.06 -4.58
N GLY A 119 -7.08 -16.23 -3.52
CA GLY A 119 -5.85 -17.02 -3.59
C GLY A 119 -4.69 -16.32 -4.31
N TRP A 120 -4.64 -15.00 -4.27
CA TRP A 120 -3.58 -14.14 -4.80
C TRP A 120 -3.38 -14.24 -6.33
N PRO A 121 -4.41 -13.96 -7.12
CA PRO A 121 -4.31 -14.04 -8.58
C PRO A 121 -3.48 -12.90 -9.17
N ARG A 122 -3.08 -13.05 -10.45
CA ARG A 122 -2.54 -11.95 -11.27
C ARG A 122 -3.56 -10.81 -11.35
N ALA A 123 -3.10 -9.56 -11.50
CA ALA A 123 -3.99 -8.40 -11.45
C ALA A 123 -5.11 -8.47 -12.50
N GLU A 124 -4.85 -9.01 -13.69
CA GLU A 124 -5.86 -9.17 -14.76
C GLU A 124 -7.04 -10.08 -14.39
N HIS A 125 -6.91 -10.89 -13.34
CA HIS A 125 -7.96 -11.80 -12.88
C HIS A 125 -8.66 -11.32 -11.61
N LEU A 126 -8.29 -10.18 -11.02
CA LEU A 126 -8.94 -9.65 -9.82
C LEU A 126 -10.44 -9.36 -10.01
N ALA A 127 -10.85 -9.03 -11.22
CA ALA A 127 -12.25 -8.75 -11.56
C ALA A 127 -13.02 -10.00 -12.07
N SER A 128 -12.46 -11.21 -11.93
CA SER A 128 -13.10 -12.45 -12.42
C SER A 128 -14.30 -12.86 -11.57
N ASP A 129 -14.25 -12.65 -10.25
CA ASP A 129 -15.40 -12.71 -9.36
C ASP A 129 -16.07 -11.33 -9.29
N ARG A 130 -17.17 -11.17 -10.01
CA ARG A 130 -17.88 -9.88 -10.11
C ARG A 130 -18.47 -9.44 -8.77
N GLU A 131 -18.98 -10.36 -7.96
CA GLU A 131 -19.60 -10.00 -6.69
C GLU A 131 -18.54 -9.48 -5.71
N LEU A 132 -17.43 -10.22 -5.59
CA LEU A 132 -16.32 -9.80 -4.75
C LEU A 132 -15.68 -8.51 -5.26
N TRP A 133 -15.53 -8.35 -6.57
CA TRP A 133 -14.97 -7.14 -7.15
C TRP A 133 -15.86 -5.91 -6.90
N ASP A 134 -17.17 -6.03 -7.07
CA ASP A 134 -18.11 -4.94 -6.77
C ASP A 134 -18.12 -4.58 -5.27
N LEU A 135 -17.98 -5.58 -4.39
CA LEU A 135 -17.79 -5.34 -2.96
C LEU A 135 -16.48 -4.59 -2.69
N THR A 136 -15.39 -5.02 -3.32
CA THR A 136 -14.05 -4.43 -3.18
C THR A 136 -14.06 -2.96 -3.59
N ILE A 137 -14.65 -2.63 -4.74
CA ILE A 137 -14.73 -1.24 -5.21
C ILE A 137 -15.59 -0.36 -4.30
N ARG A 138 -16.70 -0.88 -3.75
CA ARG A 138 -17.48 -0.15 -2.75
C ARG A 138 -16.67 0.09 -1.47
N ALA A 139 -15.94 -0.90 -0.97
CA ALA A 139 -15.09 -0.77 0.20
C ALA A 139 -13.94 0.23 -0.03
N VAL A 140 -13.31 0.20 -1.20
CA VAL A 140 -12.31 1.21 -1.63
C VAL A 140 -12.88 2.62 -1.55
N LYS A 141 -14.10 2.81 -2.08
CA LYS A 141 -14.77 4.12 -2.05
C LYS A 141 -15.15 4.57 -0.65
N GLU A 142 -15.54 3.65 0.24
CA GLU A 142 -15.77 3.97 1.65
C GLU A 142 -14.47 4.47 2.30
N VAL A 143 -13.35 3.77 2.09
CA VAL A 143 -12.03 4.19 2.59
C VAL A 143 -11.61 5.54 2.02
N GLN A 144 -11.71 5.75 0.71
CA GLN A 144 -11.37 7.04 0.07
C GLN A 144 -12.24 8.20 0.59
N GLY A 145 -13.46 7.90 1.05
CA GLY A 145 -14.41 8.87 1.58
C GLY A 145 -14.12 9.38 2.99
N LEU A 146 -13.15 8.80 3.69
CA LEU A 146 -12.78 9.22 5.04
C LEU A 146 -12.25 10.65 5.06
N SER A 147 -12.61 11.43 6.09
CA SER A 147 -12.29 12.86 6.16
C SER A 147 -10.79 13.16 6.19
N ILE A 148 -9.97 12.22 6.69
CA ILE A 148 -8.50 12.33 6.71
C ILE A 148 -7.89 12.47 5.31
N HIS A 149 -8.61 12.03 4.27
CA HIS A 149 -8.19 12.14 2.88
C HIS A 149 -8.57 13.47 2.22
N GLY A 150 -9.29 14.35 2.92
CA GLY A 150 -9.59 15.70 2.46
C GLY A 150 -10.37 15.75 1.14
N GLU A 151 -10.08 16.75 0.31
CA GLU A 151 -10.75 16.93 -0.98
C GLU A 151 -10.30 15.91 -2.02
N ALA A 152 -9.02 15.54 -2.01
CA ALA A 152 -8.46 14.51 -2.87
C ALA A 152 -9.20 13.16 -2.69
N GLY A 153 -9.45 12.75 -1.44
CA GLY A 153 -10.22 11.54 -1.12
C GLY A 153 -11.66 11.59 -1.64
N ARG A 154 -12.37 12.70 -1.41
CA ARG A 154 -13.73 12.90 -1.94
C ARG A 154 -13.78 12.86 -3.46
N LYS A 155 -12.76 13.40 -4.13
CA LYS A 155 -12.65 13.32 -5.59
C LYS A 155 -12.43 11.87 -6.02
N ALA A 156 -11.47 11.17 -5.41
CA ALA A 156 -11.17 9.77 -5.68
C ALA A 156 -12.40 8.87 -5.49
N GLN A 157 -13.11 9.02 -4.37
CA GLN A 157 -14.36 8.29 -4.09
C GLN A 157 -15.40 8.43 -5.21
N LYS A 158 -15.52 9.62 -5.81
CA LYS A 158 -16.45 9.88 -6.91
C LYS A 158 -15.95 9.30 -8.23
N THR A 159 -14.66 9.43 -8.52
CA THR A 159 -14.10 9.12 -9.85
C THR A 159 -13.54 7.72 -10.00
N THR A 160 -13.17 7.03 -8.91
CA THR A 160 -12.66 5.66 -8.96
C THR A 160 -13.74 4.74 -9.54
N THR A 161 -13.37 4.02 -10.59
CA THR A 161 -14.17 2.97 -11.22
C THR A 161 -13.46 1.62 -11.10
N ALA A 162 -14.23 0.54 -11.25
CA ALA A 162 -13.70 -0.82 -11.33
C ALA A 162 -12.52 -0.92 -12.32
N ASP A 163 -12.71 -0.44 -13.55
CA ASP A 163 -11.68 -0.51 -14.60
C ASP A 163 -10.44 0.32 -14.25
N SER A 164 -10.62 1.58 -13.82
CA SER A 164 -9.48 2.44 -13.48
C SER A 164 -8.63 1.87 -12.34
N PHE A 165 -9.28 1.21 -11.38
CA PHE A 165 -8.61 0.63 -10.22
C PHE A 165 -7.93 -0.69 -10.57
N LEU A 166 -8.53 -1.49 -11.47
CA LEU A 166 -7.92 -2.69 -12.03
C LEU A 166 -6.66 -2.35 -12.83
N GLU A 167 -6.72 -1.35 -13.71
CA GLU A 167 -5.57 -0.89 -14.51
C GLU A 167 -4.44 -0.35 -13.63
N MET A 168 -4.76 0.33 -12.53
CA MET A 168 -3.75 0.75 -11.54
C MET A 168 -2.99 -0.47 -10.98
N PHE A 169 -3.67 -1.55 -10.62
CA PHE A 169 -3.02 -2.75 -10.09
C PHE A 169 -2.22 -3.52 -11.14
N LYS A 170 -2.71 -3.57 -12.39
CA LYS A 170 -1.92 -4.10 -13.51
C LYS A 170 -0.63 -3.31 -13.72
N ALA A 171 -0.70 -1.98 -13.63
CA ALA A 171 0.48 -1.12 -13.73
C ALA A 171 1.46 -1.37 -12.58
N MET A 172 0.98 -1.53 -11.34
CA MET A 172 1.82 -1.89 -10.18
C MET A 172 2.53 -3.23 -10.40
N GLU A 173 1.81 -4.23 -10.89
CA GLU A 173 2.38 -5.54 -11.20
C GLU A 173 3.44 -5.46 -12.33
N ALA A 174 3.19 -4.65 -13.35
CA ALA A 174 4.13 -4.45 -14.45
C ALA A 174 5.44 -3.78 -13.99
N VAL A 175 5.38 -2.74 -13.13
CA VAL A 175 6.59 -2.06 -12.64
C VAL A 175 7.38 -2.90 -11.65
N ALA A 176 6.73 -3.85 -10.97
CA ALA A 176 7.37 -4.79 -10.05
C ALA A 176 8.17 -5.89 -10.79
N TYR A 177 7.83 -6.21 -12.05
CA TYR A 177 8.53 -7.23 -12.84
C TYR A 177 10.05 -6.96 -12.94
N PRO A 178 10.95 -7.94 -12.75
CA PRO A 178 10.71 -9.40 -12.75
C PRO A 178 10.29 -10.00 -11.41
N LEU A 179 10.08 -9.20 -10.36
CA LEU A 179 9.56 -9.73 -9.11
C LEU A 179 8.05 -10.01 -9.27
N ASP A 180 7.64 -11.23 -8.95
CA ASP A 180 6.25 -11.64 -9.03
C ASP A 180 5.42 -10.98 -7.92
N LEU A 181 4.73 -9.88 -8.24
CA LEU A 181 4.03 -9.07 -7.26
C LEU A 181 2.93 -9.85 -6.51
N PRO A 182 2.08 -10.67 -7.15
CA PRO A 182 1.10 -11.48 -6.42
C PRO A 182 1.75 -12.47 -5.45
N ALA A 183 2.79 -13.19 -5.86
CA ALA A 183 3.49 -14.10 -4.97
C ALA A 183 4.20 -13.37 -3.81
N PHE A 184 4.79 -12.21 -4.09
CA PHE A 184 5.38 -11.35 -3.06
C PHE A 184 4.33 -10.87 -2.06
N ASN A 185 3.19 -10.36 -2.54
CA ASN A 185 2.10 -9.88 -1.68
C ASN A 185 1.47 -11.03 -0.89
N ARG A 186 1.35 -12.23 -1.46
CA ARG A 186 0.93 -13.42 -0.73
C ARG A 186 1.84 -13.71 0.46
N PHE A 187 3.15 -13.66 0.25
CA PHE A 187 4.12 -13.85 1.33
C PHE A 187 4.07 -12.71 2.36
N HIS A 188 4.01 -11.47 1.88
CA HIS A 188 4.10 -10.29 2.74
C HIS A 188 2.79 -10.02 3.47
N HIS A 189 1.72 -9.77 2.71
CA HIS A 189 0.40 -9.35 3.19
C HIS A 189 -0.52 -10.52 3.54
N GLY A 190 -0.40 -11.66 2.85
CA GLY A 190 -1.08 -12.90 3.25
C GLY A 190 -0.41 -13.66 4.40
N GLY A 191 0.74 -13.18 4.88
CA GLY A 191 1.51 -13.83 5.93
C GLY A 191 2.10 -12.84 6.93
N LYS A 192 3.26 -12.26 6.59
CA LYS A 192 4.10 -11.47 7.52
C LYS A 192 3.36 -10.32 8.21
N VAL A 193 2.54 -9.56 7.49
CA VAL A 193 1.87 -8.35 7.99
C VAL A 193 0.35 -8.42 7.94
N TYR A 194 -0.21 -9.62 7.74
CA TYR A 194 -1.65 -9.85 7.60
C TYR A 194 -2.49 -9.20 8.72
N GLN A 195 -2.06 -9.36 9.98
CA GLN A 195 -2.79 -8.80 11.12
C GLN A 195 -2.75 -7.26 11.15
N GLN A 196 -1.65 -6.66 10.71
CA GLN A 196 -1.50 -5.21 10.60
C GLN A 196 -2.36 -4.65 9.46
N ASP A 197 -2.41 -5.34 8.33
CA ASP A 197 -3.26 -4.97 7.20
C ASP A 197 -4.74 -4.98 7.61
N LEU A 198 -5.17 -6.05 8.29
CA LEU A 198 -6.54 -6.15 8.79
C LEU A 198 -6.84 -5.11 9.86
N GLN A 199 -5.88 -4.83 10.75
CA GLN A 199 -6.03 -3.77 11.75
C GLN A 199 -6.20 -2.39 11.10
N LEU A 200 -5.43 -2.08 10.04
CA LEU A 200 -5.61 -0.84 9.29
C LEU A 200 -7.03 -0.71 8.72
N LEU A 201 -7.56 -1.78 8.13
CA LEU A 201 -8.94 -1.77 7.60
C LEU A 201 -9.97 -1.57 8.72
N ARG A 202 -9.77 -2.19 9.90
CA ARG A 202 -10.63 -1.96 11.07
C ARG A 202 -10.52 -0.52 11.59
N ASP A 203 -9.34 0.06 11.61
CA ASP A 203 -9.13 1.46 12.01
C ASP A 203 -9.86 2.41 11.04
N CYS A 204 -9.89 2.10 9.74
CA CYS A 204 -10.71 2.80 8.75
C CYS A 204 -12.22 2.68 9.05
N VAL A 205 -12.70 1.49 9.47
CA VAL A 205 -14.09 1.32 9.91
C VAL A 205 -14.41 2.22 11.11
N VAL A 206 -13.57 2.17 12.15
CA VAL A 206 -13.75 2.99 13.37
C VAL A 206 -13.78 4.48 13.04
N MET A 207 -12.89 4.93 12.16
CA MET A 207 -12.87 6.32 11.70
C MET A 207 -14.16 6.69 10.95
N GLY A 208 -14.58 5.86 9.98
CA GLY A 208 -15.79 6.12 9.22
C GLY A 208 -17.04 6.16 10.09
N GLU A 209 -17.17 5.24 11.05
CA GLU A 209 -18.27 5.25 12.02
C GLU A 209 -18.25 6.49 12.92
N GLY A 210 -17.06 6.93 13.36
CA GLY A 210 -16.87 8.19 14.08
C GLY A 210 -17.26 9.43 13.28
N GLU A 211 -17.20 9.36 11.95
CA GLU A 211 -17.66 10.39 11.00
C GLU A 211 -19.15 10.24 10.61
N GLY A 212 -19.85 9.24 11.15
CA GLY A 212 -21.25 8.95 10.83
C GLY A 212 -21.48 8.15 9.55
N GLN A 213 -20.42 7.54 8.98
CA GLN A 213 -20.51 6.62 7.85
C GLN A 213 -20.77 5.19 8.34
N THR A 214 -21.52 4.38 7.57
CA THR A 214 -21.83 3.00 7.99
C THR A 214 -20.71 2.00 7.71
N MET A 215 -19.81 2.28 6.76
CA MET A 215 -18.69 1.41 6.36
C MET A 215 -19.12 -0.04 6.04
N THR A 216 -20.24 -0.18 5.33
CA THR A 216 -20.91 -1.48 5.19
C THR A 216 -20.12 -2.42 4.29
N ALA A 217 -19.59 -1.93 3.18
CA ALA A 217 -18.82 -2.76 2.25
C ALA A 217 -17.48 -3.17 2.86
N LEU A 218 -16.80 -2.25 3.55
CA LEU A 218 -15.53 -2.56 4.20
C LEU A 218 -15.71 -3.58 5.33
N LYS A 219 -16.76 -3.46 6.14
CA LYS A 219 -17.08 -4.45 7.18
C LYS A 219 -17.41 -5.82 6.62
N ASP A 220 -18.20 -5.91 5.54
CA ASP A 220 -18.50 -7.18 4.87
C ASP A 220 -17.21 -7.82 4.34
N LEU A 221 -16.35 -7.06 3.66
CA LEU A 221 -15.07 -7.58 3.17
C LEU A 221 -14.18 -8.11 4.31
N ILE A 222 -14.03 -7.35 5.40
CA ILE A 222 -13.27 -7.79 6.59
C ILE A 222 -13.83 -9.10 7.14
N ALA A 223 -15.16 -9.21 7.29
CA ALA A 223 -15.80 -10.41 7.81
C ALA A 223 -15.57 -11.64 6.90
N ARG A 224 -15.59 -11.46 5.58
CA ARG A 224 -15.28 -12.54 4.62
C ARG A 224 -13.83 -13.01 4.76
N VAL A 225 -12.88 -12.08 4.90
CA VAL A 225 -11.46 -12.40 5.11
C VAL A 225 -11.26 -13.15 6.43
N GLU A 226 -11.86 -12.67 7.52
CA GLU A 226 -11.77 -13.35 8.82
C GLU A 226 -12.32 -14.77 8.75
N ALA A 227 -13.48 -14.97 8.09
CA ALA A 227 -14.07 -16.29 7.91
C ALA A 227 -13.22 -17.22 7.00
N HIS A 228 -12.43 -16.66 6.08
CA HIS A 228 -11.54 -17.44 5.20
C HIS A 228 -10.36 -18.08 5.95
N HIS A 229 -9.95 -17.49 7.08
CA HIS A 229 -8.80 -17.94 7.89
C HIS A 229 -9.18 -18.64 9.20
N MET A 230 -10.47 -18.89 9.42
CA MET A 230 -10.98 -19.70 10.55
C MET A 230 -11.00 -21.19 10.22
#